data_AF-A0ABD3Z7G3-F1
#
_entry.id   AF-A0ABD3Z7G3-F1
#
_cell.length_a   1.000
_cell.length_b   1.000
_cell.length_c   1.000
_cell.angle_alpha   90.00
_cell.angle_beta   90.00
_cell.angle_gamma   90.00
#
_symmetry.space_group_name_H-M   'P 1'
#
loop_
_entity.id
_entity.type
_entity.pdbx_description
1 polymer ?
#
loop_
_entity_poly.entity_id
_entity_poly.type
_entity_poly.pdbx_seq_one_letter_code
_entity_poly.pdbx_strand_id
1 'polypeptide(L)'
;MATIPTLANPQSTDSIACQLLDLPISSTLDLFELTDCCCAFVNVLLETQNKAERLALCGRLAFTLDELKNRCDEDLPPHLVERLSTGLPAQSSIPDCWQDTAMLVGYAQALNQALLSQTLASAVSQELAGLLHDLVYLLADFVREPYLPH
;
A
#
# COMPACT_ATOMS: atom_id res chain seq x y z
N MET A 1 49.58 0.10 30.06
CA MET A 1 48.16 0.51 30.04
C MET A 1 47.81 0.83 28.60
N ALA A 2 47.13 -0.08 27.91
CA ALA A 2 46.64 0.14 26.55
C ALA A 2 45.12 0.30 26.64
N THR A 3 44.63 1.51 26.37
CA THR A 3 43.21 1.82 26.27
C THR A 3 42.64 1.15 25.02
N ILE A 4 41.73 0.21 25.25
CA ILE A 4 40.88 -0.41 24.24
C ILE A 4 39.93 0.68 23.72
N PRO A 5 39.79 0.90 22.40
CA PRO A 5 38.70 1.73 21.91
C PRO A 5 37.41 0.91 22.04
N THR A 6 36.60 1.28 23.02
CA THR A 6 35.18 0.90 23.08
C THR A 6 34.51 1.47 21.84
N LEU A 7 34.23 0.61 20.87
CA LEU A 7 33.46 0.98 19.69
C LEU A 7 32.01 1.09 20.13
N ALA A 8 31.59 2.33 20.41
CA ALA A 8 30.20 2.68 20.57
C ALA A 8 29.48 2.32 19.26
N ASN A 9 28.51 1.42 19.39
CA ASN A 9 27.51 1.09 18.38
C ASN A 9 26.85 2.37 17.84
N PRO A 10 26.38 2.33 16.59
CA PRO A 10 24.93 2.40 16.47
C PRO A 10 24.42 1.32 15.55
N GLN A 11 23.34 0.66 15.96
CA GLN A 11 22.49 -0.14 15.08
C GLN A 11 22.19 0.71 13.85
N SER A 12 22.74 0.30 12.71
CA SER A 12 22.64 1.00 11.44
C SER A 12 21.17 1.28 11.14
N THR A 13 20.92 2.54 10.85
CA THR A 13 19.74 3.14 10.22
C THR A 13 19.49 2.51 8.85
N ASP A 14 19.13 1.23 8.81
CA ASP A 14 18.78 0.45 7.61
C ASP A 14 17.49 -0.35 7.84
N SER A 15 16.50 0.25 8.53
CA SER A 15 15.15 -0.32 8.52
C SER A 15 14.55 -0.02 7.14
N ILE A 16 14.12 -1.05 6.40
CA ILE A 16 13.41 -0.91 5.11
C ILE A 16 12.22 0.05 5.26
N ALA A 17 11.60 0.08 6.45
CA ALA A 17 10.58 1.06 6.80
C ALA A 17 11.07 2.50 6.66
N CYS A 18 12.26 2.85 7.17
CA CYS A 18 12.80 4.21 7.06
C CYS A 18 12.99 4.64 5.60
N GLN A 19 13.54 3.76 4.76
CA GLN A 19 13.75 4.06 3.33
C GLN A 19 12.42 4.31 2.61
N LEU A 20 11.38 3.54 2.96
CA LEU A 20 10.06 3.67 2.36
C LEU A 20 9.31 4.92 2.85
N LEU A 21 9.53 5.32 4.11
CA LEU A 21 8.96 6.54 4.67
C LEU A 21 9.53 7.81 4.03
N ASP A 22 10.80 7.77 3.64
CA ASP A 22 11.51 8.87 2.97
C ASP A 22 11.15 8.99 1.47
N LEU A 23 10.46 7.99 0.89
CA LEU A 23 10.08 8.02 -0.51
C LEU A 23 9.05 9.15 -0.77
N PRO A 24 9.34 10.09 -1.68
CA PRO A 24 8.39 11.14 -2.02
C PRO A 24 7.22 10.52 -2.80
N ILE A 25 6.00 10.71 -2.28
CA ILE A 25 4.79 10.38 -3.04
C ILE A 25 4.43 11.65 -3.81
N SER A 26 4.78 11.65 -5.08
CA SER A 26 4.54 12.77 -5.98
C SER A 26 3.11 12.73 -6.50
N SER A 27 2.49 13.90 -6.69
CA SER A 27 1.20 14.04 -7.37
C SER A 27 1.26 13.68 -8.86
N THR A 28 2.40 13.22 -9.37
CA THR A 28 2.58 12.76 -10.75
C THR A 28 2.44 11.25 -10.91
N LEU A 29 2.35 10.51 -9.80
CA LEU A 29 2.25 9.05 -9.84
C LEU A 29 0.91 8.62 -10.46
N ASP A 30 0.97 7.61 -11.32
CA ASP A 30 -0.21 7.02 -11.92
C ASP A 30 -0.87 5.96 -11.01
N LEU A 31 -2.03 5.45 -11.43
CA LEU A 31 -2.81 4.48 -10.67
C LEU A 31 -1.99 3.23 -10.30
N PHE A 32 -1.13 2.75 -11.19
CA PHE A 32 -0.36 1.53 -10.96
C PHE A 32 0.78 1.80 -9.97
N GLU A 33 1.50 2.91 -10.17
CA GLU A 33 2.59 3.31 -9.29
C GLU A 33 2.11 3.58 -7.85
N LEU A 34 0.94 4.21 -7.68
CA LEU A 34 0.33 4.41 -6.37
C LEU A 34 -0.03 3.08 -5.71
N THR A 35 -0.55 2.13 -6.50
CA THR A 35 -0.90 0.81 -5.95
C THR A 35 0.35 0.01 -5.58
N ASP A 36 1.44 0.12 -6.36
CA ASP A 36 2.75 -0.47 -6.01
C ASP A 36 3.32 0.13 -4.72
N CYS A 37 3.17 1.45 -4.53
CA CYS A 37 3.53 2.10 -3.26
C CYS A 37 2.71 1.51 -2.10
N CYS A 38 1.40 1.38 -2.26
CA CYS A 38 0.54 0.74 -1.26
C CYS A 38 1.01 -0.69 -0.92
N CYS A 39 1.30 -1.52 -1.92
CA CYS A 39 1.83 -2.88 -1.74
C CYS A 39 3.13 -2.88 -0.92
N ALA A 40 4.06 -1.97 -1.21
CA ALA A 40 5.29 -1.84 -0.45
C ALA A 40 5.03 -1.47 1.02
N PHE A 41 4.12 -0.50 1.27
CA PHE A 41 3.78 -0.09 2.64
C PHE A 41 3.15 -1.22 3.45
N VAL A 42 2.18 -1.94 2.90
CA VAL A 42 1.51 -3.04 3.62
C VAL A 42 2.43 -4.23 3.86
N ASN A 43 3.33 -4.53 2.92
CA ASN A 43 4.32 -5.60 3.07
C ASN A 43 5.27 -5.30 4.24
N VAL A 44 5.85 -4.10 4.27
CA VAL A 44 6.74 -3.67 5.36
C VAL A 44 5.95 -3.53 6.69
N LEU A 45 4.70 -3.10 6.65
CA LEU A 45 3.84 -3.00 7.83
C LEU A 45 3.64 -4.35 8.53
N LEU A 46 3.53 -5.45 7.78
CA LEU A 46 3.38 -6.79 8.37
C LEU A 46 4.64 -7.25 9.11
N GLU A 47 5.81 -6.93 8.57
CA GLU A 47 7.10 -7.33 9.16
C GLU A 47 7.54 -6.41 10.31
N THR A 48 6.99 -5.20 10.38
CA THR A 48 7.40 -4.18 11.37
C THR A 48 6.76 -4.42 12.73
N GLN A 49 7.58 -4.66 13.76
CA GLN A 49 7.14 -4.79 15.16
C GLN A 49 7.17 -3.47 15.94
N ASN A 50 7.99 -2.51 15.50
CA ASN A 50 8.13 -1.22 16.18
C ASN A 50 6.85 -0.38 16.01
N LYS A 51 6.20 -0.03 17.13
CA LYS A 51 4.94 0.73 17.15
C LYS A 51 5.04 2.08 16.44
N ALA A 52 6.15 2.80 16.59
CA ALA A 52 6.31 4.11 15.97
C ALA A 52 6.48 4.00 14.45
N GLU A 53 7.27 3.03 13.98
CA GLU A 53 7.45 2.75 12.56
C GLU A 53 6.13 2.28 11.91
N ARG A 54 5.39 1.38 12.58
CA ARG A 54 4.05 0.97 12.11
C ARG A 54 3.11 2.15 11.93
N LEU A 55 3.08 3.08 12.90
CA LEU A 55 2.25 4.28 12.80
C LEU A 55 2.67 5.19 11.65
N ALA A 56 3.98 5.38 11.46
CA ALA A 56 4.49 6.18 10.35
C ALA A 56 4.11 5.54 9.00
N LEU A 57 4.24 4.21 8.88
CA LEU A 57 3.85 3.46 7.69
C LEU A 57 2.35 3.57 7.42
N CYS A 58 1.50 3.38 8.44
CA CYS A 58 0.06 3.56 8.31
C CYS A 58 -0.31 5.00 7.92
N GLY A 59 0.39 6.01 8.45
CA GLY A 59 0.14 7.42 8.11
C GLY A 59 0.50 7.71 6.66
N ARG A 60 1.62 7.17 6.20
CA ARG A 60 2.06 7.24 4.80
C ARG A 60 1.10 6.52 3.86
N LEU A 61 0.68 5.31 4.24
CA LEU A 61 -0.31 4.53 3.50
C LEU A 61 -1.66 5.25 3.43
N ALA A 62 -2.09 5.94 4.48
CA ALA A 62 -3.33 6.71 4.46
C ALA A 62 -3.29 7.81 3.37
N PHE A 63 -2.16 8.52 3.28
CA PHE A 63 -1.95 9.51 2.22
C PHE A 63 -1.96 8.87 0.84
N THR A 64 -1.23 7.76 0.64
CA THR A 64 -1.20 7.06 -0.67
C THR A 64 -2.57 6.55 -1.08
N LEU A 65 -3.36 6.03 -0.15
CA LEU A 65 -4.72 5.54 -0.44
C LEU A 65 -5.68 6.68 -0.78
N ASP A 66 -5.49 7.88 -0.23
CA ASP A 66 -6.27 9.06 -0.60
C ASP A 66 -5.96 9.52 -2.03
N GLU A 67 -4.67 9.58 -2.39
CA GLU A 67 -4.24 9.85 -3.76
C GLU A 67 -4.75 8.77 -4.73
N LEU A 68 -4.68 7.50 -4.34
CA LEU A 68 -5.19 6.39 -5.14
C LEU A 68 -6.69 6.52 -5.40
N LYS A 69 -7.46 6.93 -4.38
CA LYS A 69 -8.89 7.21 -4.52
C LYS A 69 -9.14 8.34 -5.50
N ASN A 70 -8.43 9.46 -5.36
CA ASN A 70 -8.56 10.60 -6.26
C ASN A 70 -8.27 10.19 -7.71
N ARG A 71 -7.28 9.34 -7.95
CA ARG A 71 -6.96 8.79 -9.29
C ARG A 71 -8.00 7.81 -9.83
N CYS A 72 -8.76 7.13 -8.97
CA CYS A 72 -9.87 6.28 -9.41
C CYS A 72 -11.05 7.11 -9.92
N ASP A 73 -11.23 8.34 -9.42
CA ASP A 73 -12.29 9.26 -9.83
C ASP A 73 -11.91 10.08 -11.09
N GLU A 74 -10.64 10.04 -11.51
CA GLU A 74 -10.12 10.71 -12.70
C GLU A 74 -10.13 9.82 -13.95
N ASP A 75 -10.18 10.43 -15.13
CA ASP A 75 -10.04 9.71 -16.39
C ASP A 75 -8.65 9.03 -16.47
N LEU A 76 -8.65 7.75 -16.86
CA LEU A 76 -7.42 6.97 -16.95
C LEU A 76 -6.47 7.58 -18.01
N PRO A 77 -5.18 7.78 -17.70
CA PRO A 77 -4.24 8.37 -18.65
C PRO A 77 -4.01 7.45 -19.87
N PRO A 78 -3.70 8.04 -21.04
CA PRO A 78 -3.73 7.32 -22.32
C PRO A 78 -2.76 6.14 -22.40
N HIS A 79 -1.61 6.22 -21.73
CA HIS A 79 -0.64 5.12 -21.68
C HIS A 79 -1.16 3.91 -20.89
N LEU A 80 -1.99 4.13 -19.86
CA LEU A 80 -2.63 3.05 -19.12
C LEU A 80 -3.78 2.44 -19.93
N VAL A 81 -4.58 3.26 -20.63
CA VAL A 81 -5.63 2.75 -21.53
C VAL A 81 -5.02 1.86 -22.61
N GLU A 82 -3.92 2.29 -23.25
CA GLU A 82 -3.22 1.47 -24.25
C GLU A 82 -2.77 0.13 -23.64
N ARG A 83 -2.11 0.17 -22.47
CA ARG A 83 -1.69 -1.04 -21.76
C ARG A 83 -2.85 -1.98 -21.44
N LEU A 84 -3.96 -1.47 -20.92
CA LEU A 84 -5.14 -2.27 -20.57
C LEU A 84 -5.89 -2.78 -21.80
N SER A 85 -5.83 -2.08 -22.93
CA SER A 85 -6.48 -2.47 -24.18
C SER A 85 -5.74 -3.55 -24.99
N THR A 86 -4.45 -3.75 -24.72
CA THR A 86 -3.60 -4.72 -25.45
C THR A 86 -3.59 -6.12 -24.84
N GLY A 87 -4.09 -6.28 -23.61
CA GLY A 87 -4.15 -7.58 -22.94
C GLY A 87 -5.27 -8.48 -23.47
N LEU A 88 -5.04 -9.80 -23.44
CA LEU A 88 -6.12 -10.74 -23.68
C LEU A 88 -7.14 -10.65 -22.53
N PRO A 89 -8.45 -10.61 -22.82
CA PRO A 89 -9.48 -10.62 -21.78
C PRO A 89 -9.35 -11.91 -20.95
N ALA A 90 -9.10 -11.75 -19.65
CA ALA A 90 -9.09 -12.84 -18.68
C ALA A 90 -10.37 -12.78 -17.83
N GLN A 91 -10.74 -13.88 -17.18
CA GLN A 91 -11.75 -13.80 -16.11
C GLN A 91 -11.22 -12.86 -15.03
N SER A 92 -12.05 -11.90 -14.61
CA SER A 92 -11.68 -10.96 -13.57
C SER A 92 -11.30 -11.72 -12.28
N SER A 93 -10.26 -11.24 -11.61
CA SER A 93 -9.76 -11.77 -10.35
C SER A 93 -10.70 -11.47 -9.20
N ILE A 94 -11.71 -10.61 -9.41
CA ILE A 94 -12.72 -10.27 -8.41
C ILE A 94 -14.16 -10.54 -8.90
N PRO A 95 -15.07 -10.91 -7.98
CA PRO A 95 -16.49 -11.03 -8.30
C PRO A 95 -17.09 -9.70 -8.76
N ASP A 96 -18.16 -9.76 -9.55
CA ASP A 96 -18.85 -8.56 -10.09
C ASP A 96 -19.26 -7.55 -9.02
N CYS A 97 -19.60 -8.00 -7.81
CA CYS A 97 -19.98 -7.11 -6.71
C CYS A 97 -18.82 -6.26 -6.15
N TRP A 98 -17.57 -6.54 -6.55
CA TRP A 98 -16.36 -5.87 -6.06
C TRP A 98 -15.64 -5.08 -7.15
N GLN A 99 -16.17 -5.03 -8.38
CA GLN A 99 -15.56 -4.32 -9.53
C GLN A 99 -15.56 -2.79 -9.42
N ASP A 100 -15.99 -2.24 -8.29
CA ASP A 100 -15.86 -0.82 -7.97
C ASP A 100 -14.53 -0.58 -7.23
N THR A 101 -13.54 -0.08 -7.96
CA THR A 101 -12.22 0.26 -7.43
C THR A 101 -12.30 1.27 -6.29
N ALA A 102 -13.19 2.26 -6.37
CA ALA A 102 -13.35 3.27 -5.32
C ALA A 102 -13.91 2.66 -4.03
N MET A 103 -14.80 1.68 -4.14
CA MET A 103 -15.27 0.89 -2.99
C MET A 103 -14.12 0.13 -2.31
N LEU A 104 -13.31 -0.60 -3.08
CA LEU A 104 -12.17 -1.37 -2.55
C LEU A 104 -11.14 -0.46 -1.86
N VAL A 105 -10.83 0.68 -2.47
CA VAL A 105 -9.97 1.70 -1.85
C VAL A 105 -10.59 2.21 -0.54
N GLY A 106 -11.90 2.43 -0.50
CA GLY A 106 -12.62 2.81 0.71
C GLY A 106 -12.51 1.78 1.84
N TYR A 107 -12.56 0.48 1.53
CA TYR A 107 -12.32 -0.57 2.51
C TYR A 107 -10.88 -0.57 3.03
N ALA A 108 -9.90 -0.42 2.14
CA ALA A 108 -8.49 -0.31 2.54
C ALA A 108 -8.24 0.91 3.44
N GLN A 109 -8.85 2.05 3.12
CA GLN A 109 -8.81 3.25 3.96
C GLN A 109 -9.40 2.99 5.35
N ALA A 110 -10.58 2.38 5.44
CA ALA A 110 -11.22 2.08 6.72
C ALA A 110 -10.38 1.14 7.60
N LEU A 111 -9.81 0.09 7.00
CA LEU A 111 -8.91 -0.84 7.69
C LEU A 111 -7.65 -0.12 8.21
N ASN A 112 -7.00 0.68 7.36
CA ASN A 112 -5.81 1.42 7.77
C ASN A 112 -6.11 2.47 8.86
N GLN A 113 -7.27 3.13 8.80
CA GLN A 113 -7.71 4.06 9.86
C GLN A 113 -7.93 3.34 11.19
N ALA A 114 -8.48 2.12 11.18
CA ALA A 114 -8.63 1.32 12.39
C ALA A 114 -7.25 0.99 13.01
N LEU A 115 -6.26 0.66 12.18
CA LEU A 115 -4.88 0.41 12.62
C LEU A 115 -4.22 1.69 13.18
N LEU A 116 -4.45 2.84 12.53
CA LEU A 116 -3.97 4.14 12.99
C LEU A 116 -4.54 4.55 14.35
N SER A 117 -5.80 4.20 14.64
CA SER A 117 -6.47 4.60 15.87
C SER A 117 -5.81 4.04 17.14
N GLN A 118 -5.04 2.95 17.03
CA GLN A 118 -4.40 2.24 18.14
C GLN A 118 -5.35 1.79 19.26
N THR A 119 -6.65 1.69 18.97
CA THR A 119 -7.66 1.30 19.96
C THR A 119 -7.88 -0.22 20.03
N LEU A 120 -7.34 -0.95 19.05
CA LEU A 120 -7.53 -2.39 18.88
C LEU A 120 -6.60 -3.20 19.77
N ALA A 121 -7.06 -4.39 20.17
CA ALA A 121 -6.19 -5.38 20.79
C ALA A 121 -5.11 -5.85 19.78
N SER A 122 -3.91 -6.20 20.28
CA SER A 122 -2.77 -6.57 19.42
C SER A 122 -3.09 -7.68 18.41
N ALA A 123 -3.81 -8.72 18.84
CA ALA A 123 -4.20 -9.82 17.95
C ALA A 123 -5.12 -9.32 16.82
N VAL A 124 -6.13 -8.51 17.13
CA VAL A 124 -7.05 -7.94 16.13
C VAL A 124 -6.31 -7.00 15.18
N SER A 125 -5.37 -6.20 15.68
CA SER A 125 -4.55 -5.32 14.83
C SER A 125 -3.66 -6.11 13.86
N GLN A 126 -3.19 -7.30 14.23
CA GLN A 126 -2.40 -8.14 13.33
C GLN A 126 -3.26 -8.74 12.24
N GLU A 127 -4.42 -9.29 12.58
CA GLU A 127 -5.38 -9.82 11.59
C GLU A 127 -5.84 -8.74 10.60
N LEU A 128 -6.16 -7.53 11.08
CA LEU A 128 -6.55 -6.43 10.21
C LEU A 128 -5.40 -5.92 9.33
N ALA A 129 -4.15 -6.00 9.79
CA ALA A 129 -3.00 -5.69 8.95
C ALA A 129 -2.81 -6.73 7.84
N GLY A 130 -3.04 -8.02 8.13
CA GLY A 130 -3.06 -9.09 7.13
C GLY A 130 -4.16 -8.90 6.09
N LEU A 131 -5.38 -8.61 6.55
CA LEU A 131 -6.50 -8.36 5.65
C LEU A 131 -6.28 -7.12 4.77
N LEU A 132 -5.70 -6.05 5.33
CA LEU A 132 -5.34 -4.85 4.57
C LEU A 132 -4.29 -5.16 3.51
N HIS A 133 -3.30 -6.00 3.83
CA HIS A 133 -2.31 -6.47 2.86
C HIS A 133 -2.99 -7.19 1.70
N ASP A 134 -3.79 -8.22 1.98
CA ASP A 134 -4.44 -9.02 0.94
C ASP A 134 -5.38 -8.18 0.07
N LEU A 135 -6.11 -7.24 0.67
CA LEU A 135 -6.98 -6.33 -0.07
C LEU A 135 -6.21 -5.39 -1.00
N VAL A 136 -5.06 -4.86 -0.56
CA VAL A 136 -4.21 -3.99 -1.38
C VAL A 136 -3.61 -4.77 -2.55
N TYR A 137 -3.20 -6.02 -2.36
CA TYR A 137 -2.73 -6.87 -3.45
C TYR A 137 -3.85 -7.23 -4.43
N LEU A 138 -5.05 -7.54 -3.93
CA LEU A 138 -6.21 -7.77 -4.78
C LEU A 138 -6.53 -6.55 -5.64
N LEU A 139 -6.45 -5.35 -5.05
CA LEU A 139 -6.62 -4.10 -5.77
C LEU A 139 -5.52 -3.91 -6.82
N ALA A 140 -4.27 -4.23 -6.50
CA ALA A 140 -3.15 -4.16 -7.42
C ALA A 140 -3.33 -5.05 -8.65
N ASP A 141 -3.82 -6.27 -8.45
CA ASP A 141 -4.13 -7.17 -9.56
C ASP A 141 -5.30 -6.64 -10.38
N PHE A 142 -6.38 -6.21 -9.71
CA PHE A 142 -7.59 -5.74 -10.37
C PHE A 142 -7.37 -4.49 -11.24
N VAL A 143 -6.66 -3.47 -10.74
CA VAL A 143 -6.44 -2.23 -11.52
C VAL A 143 -5.63 -2.48 -12.79
N ARG A 144 -4.89 -3.59 -12.86
CA ARG A 144 -4.06 -3.99 -14.02
C ARG A 144 -4.79 -4.95 -14.96
N GLU A 145 -6.04 -5.31 -14.67
CA GLU A 145 -6.80 -6.21 -15.52
C GLU A 145 -7.14 -5.55 -16.85
N PRO A 146 -6.89 -6.24 -17.98
CA PRO A 146 -7.21 -5.70 -19.29
C PRO A 146 -8.72 -5.53 -19.44
N TYR A 147 -9.12 -4.48 -20.14
CA TYR A 147 -10.53 -4.23 -20.42
C TYR A 147 -11.13 -5.41 -21.21
N LEU A 148 -12.23 -5.96 -20.72
CA LEU A 148 -13.03 -6.89 -21.51
C LEU A 148 -13.64 -6.10 -22.69
N PRO A 149 -13.41 -6.50 -23.95
CA PRO A 149 -14.13 -5.91 -25.06
C PRO A 149 -15.62 -6.25 -24.91
N HIS A 150 -16.46 -5.23 -24.76
CA HIS A 150 -17.92 -5.34 -24.81
C HIS A 150 -18.41 -5.67 -26.23
#